data_AF-A0AAW5UMF3-F1
#
_entry.id   AF-A0AAW5UMF3-F1
#
_cell.length_a   1.000
_cell.length_b   1.000
_cell.length_c   1.000
_cell.angle_alpha   90.00
_cell.angle_beta   90.00
_cell.angle_gamma   90.00
#
_symmetry.space_group_name_H-M   'P 1'
#
loop_
_entity.id
_entity.type
_entity.pdbx_description
1 polymer ?
#
loop_
_entity_poly.entity_id
_entity_poly.type
_entity_poly.pdbx_seq_one_letter_code
_entity_poly.pdbx_strand_id
1 'polypeptide(L)'
;MYKVKKKVHSEAKPDWMVGVLYQIPPKVYDWQESYDACMKHLIIIKDILEKSSVKWHRGSRNLTQIRNVKVKGESLLVLTKAGRSTLSFRIIQK
;
A
#
# COMPACT_ATOMS: atom_id res chain seq x y z
N MET A 1 -4.16 20.47 -7.00
CA MET A 1 -4.77 19.14 -6.93
C MET A 1 -3.71 18.10 -6.61
N TYR A 2 -4.08 17.11 -5.80
CA TYR A 2 -3.21 16.05 -5.30
C TYR A 2 -3.86 14.69 -5.55
N LYS A 3 -3.08 13.62 -5.66
CA LYS A 3 -3.63 12.25 -5.63
C LYS A 3 -2.65 11.26 -5.04
N VAL A 4 -3.16 10.15 -4.55
CA VAL A 4 -2.33 9.01 -4.14
C VAL A 4 -1.99 8.16 -5.36
N LYS A 5 -0.69 7.99 -5.65
CA LYS A 5 -0.18 7.11 -6.70
C LYS A 5 0.44 5.86 -6.07
N LYS A 6 0.02 4.68 -6.53
CA LYS A 6 0.65 3.40 -6.15
C LYS A 6 1.82 3.05 -7.06
N LYS A 7 2.83 2.36 -6.52
CA LYS A 7 3.95 1.76 -7.26
C LYS A 7 4.27 0.38 -6.68
N VAL A 8 4.32 -0.63 -7.54
CA VAL A 8 4.79 -1.98 -7.22
C VAL A 8 6.28 -2.04 -7.56
N HIS A 9 7.09 -2.53 -6.63
CA HIS A 9 8.56 -2.59 -6.76
C HIS A 9 9.08 -4.02 -6.98
N SER A 10 8.19 -5.01 -7.03
CA SER A 10 8.52 -6.41 -7.29
C SER A 10 8.43 -6.68 -8.80
N GLU A 11 9.38 -7.44 -9.36
CA GLU A 11 9.39 -7.85 -10.78
C GLU A 11 8.14 -8.65 -11.15
N ALA A 12 7.75 -9.58 -10.27
CA ALA A 12 6.48 -10.30 -10.34
C ALA A 12 5.57 -9.82 -9.22
N LYS A 13 4.33 -9.47 -9.54
CA LYS A 13 3.32 -9.06 -8.55
C LYS A 13 2.87 -10.30 -7.76
N PRO A 14 3.11 -10.37 -6.44
CA PRO A 14 2.65 -11.51 -5.65
C PRO A 14 1.12 -11.57 -5.55
N ASP A 15 0.54 -12.76 -5.51
CA ASP A 15 -0.93 -12.95 -5.49
C ASP A 15 -1.59 -12.25 -4.30
N TRP A 16 -0.96 -12.28 -3.11
CA TRP A 16 -1.47 -11.56 -1.95
C TRP A 16 -1.66 -10.07 -2.21
N MET A 17 -0.80 -9.47 -3.03
CA MET A 17 -0.86 -8.05 -3.36
C MET A 17 -2.07 -7.74 -4.22
N VAL A 18 -2.47 -8.66 -5.10
CA VAL A 18 -3.70 -8.50 -5.89
C VAL A 18 -4.91 -8.48 -4.95
N GLY A 19 -5.01 -9.47 -4.05
CA GLY A 19 -6.13 -9.57 -3.11
C GLY A 19 -6.27 -8.34 -2.22
N VAL A 20 -5.16 -7.84 -1.67
CA VAL A 20 -5.19 -6.65 -0.81
C VAL A 20 -5.48 -5.37 -1.58
N LEU A 21 -4.91 -5.20 -2.79
CA LEU A 21 -5.21 -4.02 -3.60
C LEU A 21 -6.68 -3.96 -4.03
N TYR A 22 -7.36 -5.11 -4.13
CA TYR A 22 -8.80 -5.18 -4.40
C TYR A 22 -9.66 -4.71 -3.22
N GLN A 23 -9.14 -4.77 -1.99
CA GLN A 23 -9.84 -4.30 -0.80
C GLN A 23 -9.75 -2.78 -0.63
N ILE A 24 -8.84 -2.11 -1.34
CA ILE A 24 -8.68 -0.66 -1.26
C ILE A 24 -9.75 0.02 -2.13
N PRO A 25 -10.63 0.86 -1.57
CA PRO A 25 -11.68 1.54 -2.34
C PRO A 25 -11.09 2.42 -3.46
N PRO A 26 -11.59 2.35 -4.70
CA PRO A 26 -11.04 3.13 -5.82
C PRO A 26 -10.94 4.64 -5.55
N LYS A 27 -11.91 5.19 -4.81
CA LYS A 27 -11.98 6.61 -4.44
C LYS A 27 -10.75 7.18 -3.74
N VAL A 28 -9.94 6.33 -3.09
CA VAL A 28 -8.73 6.80 -2.41
C VAL A 28 -7.65 7.26 -3.40
N TYR A 29 -7.77 6.87 -4.67
CA TYR A 29 -6.84 7.21 -5.76
C TYR A 29 -7.28 8.41 -6.61
N ASP A 30 -8.50 8.92 -6.41
CA ASP A 30 -9.04 10.04 -7.18
C ASP A 30 -8.31 11.34 -6.84
N TRP A 31 -8.32 12.28 -7.77
CA TRP A 31 -7.80 13.63 -7.55
C TRP A 31 -8.57 14.33 -6.42
N GLN A 32 -7.83 14.96 -5.53
CA GLN A 32 -8.32 15.72 -4.39
C GLN A 32 -7.86 17.17 -4.49
N GLU A 33 -8.67 18.08 -3.97
CA GLU A 33 -8.33 19.51 -3.94
C GLU A 33 -7.20 19.80 -2.95
N SER A 34 -7.16 19.10 -1.81
CA SER A 34 -6.19 19.34 -0.74
C SER A 34 -5.23 18.17 -0.52
N TYR A 35 -4.03 18.53 -0.04
CA TYR A 35 -3.03 17.58 0.42
C TYR A 35 -3.55 16.76 1.62
N ASP A 36 -4.26 17.42 2.55
CA ASP A 36 -4.83 16.78 3.74
C ASP A 36 -5.85 15.68 3.41
N ALA A 37 -6.63 15.85 2.34
CA ALA A 37 -7.52 14.81 1.85
C ALA A 37 -6.74 13.56 1.39
N CYS A 38 -5.63 13.76 0.67
CA CYS A 38 -4.74 12.66 0.29
C CYS A 38 -4.03 12.01 1.49
N MET A 39 -3.71 12.78 2.54
CA MET A 39 -3.19 12.21 3.78
C MET A 39 -4.20 11.31 4.48
N LYS A 40 -5.48 11.72 4.54
CA LYS A 40 -6.57 10.85 5.03
C LYS A 40 -6.70 9.58 4.20
N HIS A 41 -6.56 9.68 2.87
CA HIS A 41 -6.54 8.51 1.99
C HIS A 41 -5.36 7.58 2.26
N LEU A 42 -4.16 8.10 2.52
CA LEU A 42 -3.01 7.27 2.94
C LEU A 42 -3.28 6.54 4.26
N ILE A 43 -3.94 7.17 5.21
CA ILE A 43 -4.33 6.52 6.49
C ILE A 43 -5.33 5.39 6.24
N ILE A 44 -6.35 5.61 5.40
CA ILE A 44 -7.31 4.55 5.01
C ILE A 44 -6.58 3.37 4.36
N ILE A 45 -5.67 3.64 3.43
CA ILE A 45 -4.88 2.59 2.78
C ILE A 45 -4.04 1.83 3.82
N LYS A 46 -3.37 2.54 4.74
CA LYS A 46 -2.60 1.92 5.81
C LYS A 46 -3.44 0.99 6.67
N ASP A 47 -4.61 1.44 7.11
CA ASP A 47 -5.52 0.67 7.95
C ASP A 47 -5.99 -0.61 7.25
N ILE A 48 -6.35 -0.51 5.96
CA ILE A 48 -6.72 -1.68 5.15
C ILE A 48 -5.55 -2.66 5.09
N LEU A 49 -4.35 -2.20 4.71
CA LEU A 49 -3.16 -3.05 4.62
C LEU A 49 -2.89 -3.80 5.93
N GLU A 50 -2.91 -3.10 7.07
CA GLU A 50 -2.60 -3.68 8.39
C GLU A 50 -3.67 -4.67 8.86
N LYS A 51 -4.93 -4.47 8.47
CA LYS A 51 -6.05 -5.35 8.82
C LYS A 51 -6.26 -6.51 7.82
N SER A 52 -5.72 -6.41 6.61
CA SER A 52 -5.87 -7.44 5.59
C SER A 52 -5.22 -8.76 6.03
N SER A 53 -6.05 -9.80 6.13
CA SER A 53 -5.57 -11.19 6.13
C SER A 53 -5.19 -11.58 4.70
N VAL A 54 -4.00 -12.18 4.56
CA VAL A 54 -3.49 -12.69 3.29
C VAL A 54 -3.14 -14.16 3.45
N LYS A 55 -3.26 -14.95 2.38
CA LYS A 55 -2.75 -16.32 2.37
C LYS A 55 -1.73 -16.41 1.25
N TRP A 56 -0.45 -16.38 1.60
CA TRP A 56 0.61 -16.50 0.61
C TRP A 56 1.78 -17.33 1.12
N HIS A 57 2.19 -18.26 0.26
CA HIS A 57 3.25 -19.22 0.52
C HIS A 57 4.27 -19.13 -0.61
N ARG A 58 5.56 -19.07 -0.24
CA ARG A 58 6.67 -19.20 -1.19
C ARG A 58 7.80 -19.97 -0.54
N GLY A 59 7.94 -21.25 -0.90
CA GLY A 59 8.84 -22.17 -0.20
C GLY A 59 8.48 -22.26 1.28
N SER A 60 9.46 -22.09 2.17
CA SER A 60 9.27 -22.08 3.63
C SER A 60 8.65 -20.79 4.19
N ARG A 61 8.41 -19.77 3.35
CA ARG A 61 7.87 -18.48 3.80
C ARG A 61 6.35 -18.48 3.71
N ASN A 62 5.71 -18.20 4.83
CA ASN A 62 4.28 -17.93 4.92
C ASN A 62 4.06 -16.46 5.30
N LEU A 63 3.17 -15.79 4.56
CA LEU A 63 2.67 -14.47 4.88
C LEU A 63 1.16 -14.59 5.14
N THR A 64 0.77 -14.37 6.39
CA THR A 64 -0.63 -14.39 6.82
C THR A 64 -1.23 -13.00 7.02
N GLN A 65 -0.37 -11.99 7.23
CA GLN A 65 -0.75 -10.60 7.49
C GLN A 65 0.32 -9.64 6.97
N ILE A 66 -0.06 -8.42 6.58
CA ILE A 66 0.88 -7.36 6.19
C ILE A 66 1.23 -6.54 7.43
N ARG A 67 2.42 -6.77 8.00
CA ARG A 67 2.83 -6.12 9.26
C ARG A 67 3.83 -4.98 9.11
N ASN A 68 4.63 -5.00 8.04
CA ASN A 68 5.70 -4.02 7.84
C ASN A 68 5.24 -2.87 6.96
N VAL A 69 4.32 -2.06 7.49
CA VAL A 69 3.82 -0.85 6.83
C VAL A 69 4.42 0.38 7.54
N LYS A 70 5.10 1.26 6.79
CA LYS A 70 5.73 2.47 7.35
C LYS A 70 5.28 3.72 6.61
N VAL A 71 4.94 4.77 7.36
CA VAL A 71 4.74 6.11 6.82
C VAL A 71 6.08 6.84 6.83
N LYS A 72 6.44 7.48 5.72
CA LYS A 72 7.63 8.32 5.56
C LYS A 72 7.26 9.57 4.78
N GLY A 73 7.01 10.67 5.50
CA GLY A 73 6.50 11.90 4.91
C GLY A 73 5.21 11.63 4.12
N GLU A 74 5.21 12.01 2.85
CA GLU A 74 4.07 11.88 1.93
C GLU A 74 3.92 10.48 1.32
N SER A 75 4.58 9.47 1.90
CA SER A 75 4.63 8.11 1.36
C SER A 75 4.29 7.05 2.40
N LEU A 76 3.59 6.02 1.96
CA LEU A 76 3.34 4.78 2.68
C LEU A 76 4.11 3.65 2.00
N LEU A 77 4.90 2.92 2.76
CA LEU A 77 5.78 1.86 2.27
C LEU A 77 5.39 0.52 2.88
N VAL A 78 5.16 -0.48 2.04
CA VAL A 78 5.02 -1.88 2.46
C VAL A 78 6.35 -2.59 2.23
N LEU A 79 6.99 -3.01 3.31
CA LEU A 79 8.34 -3.55 3.30
C LEU A 79 8.33 -5.08 3.50
N THR A 80 9.31 -5.75 2.90
CA THR A 80 9.63 -7.14 3.26
C THR A 80 10.25 -7.22 4.66
N LYS A 81 10.42 -8.44 5.19
CA LYS A 81 11.22 -8.67 6.41
C LYS A 81 12.65 -8.13 6.29
N ALA A 82 13.24 -8.15 5.09
CA ALA A 82 14.57 -7.61 4.80
C ALA A 82 14.59 -6.09 4.57
N GLY A 83 13.49 -5.37 4.82
CA GLY A 83 13.42 -3.91 4.69
C GLY A 83 13.27 -3.38 3.26
N ARG A 84 13.24 -4.24 2.24
CA ARG A 84 13.02 -3.83 0.83
C ARG A 84 11.55 -3.45 0.61
N SER A 85 11.30 -2.34 -0.09
CA SER A 85 9.94 -1.94 -0.47
C SER A 85 9.37 -2.86 -1.54
N THR A 86 8.12 -3.28 -1.37
CA THR A 86 7.39 -4.14 -2.32
C THR A 86 6.24 -3.39 -3.00
N LEU A 87 5.60 -2.52 -2.24
CA LEU A 87 4.50 -1.66 -2.66
C LEU A 87 4.66 -0.33 -1.94
N SER A 88 4.44 0.77 -2.65
CA SER A 88 4.41 2.09 -2.06
C SER A 88 3.23 2.89 -2.58
N PHE A 89 2.70 3.77 -1.74
CA PHE A 89 1.73 4.79 -2.08
C PHE A 89 2.35 6.14 -1.78
N ARG A 90 2.26 7.08 -2.72
CA ARG A 90 2.84 8.43 -2.57
C ARG A 90 1.85 9.47 -3.04
N ILE A 91 1.75 10.57 -2.29
CA ILE A 91 1.01 11.75 -2.74
C ILE A 91 1.80 12.42 -3.86
N ILE A 92 1.14 12.69 -4.98
CA ILE A 92 1.69 13.48 -6.08
C ILE A 92 0.83 14.71 -6.27
N GLN A 93 1.48 15.80 -6.67
CA GLN A 93 0.84 17.04 -7.06
C GLN A 93 0.76 17.13 -8.58
N LYS A 94 -0.30 17.77 -9.08
CA LYS A 94 -0.43 18.13 -10.50
C LYS A 94 0.55 19.23 -10.88
#